data_AF-A0A2T4XB75-F1
#
_entry.id   AF-A0A2T4XB75-F1
#
_cell.length_a   1.000
_cell.length_b   1.000
_cell.length_c   1.000
_cell.angle_alpha   90.00
_cell.angle_beta   90.00
_cell.angle_gamma   90.00
#
_symmetry.space_group_name_H-M   'P 1'
#
loop_
_entity.id
_entity.type
_entity.pdbx_description
1 polymer ?
#
loop_
_entity_poly.entity_id
_entity_poly.type
_entity_poly.pdbx_seq_one_letter_code
_entity_poly.pdbx_strand_id
1 'polypeptide(L)'
;MSTNKPNKKKVVVTTTSSNDPGRGAAQPRTRATAAAPSSVDFTFSRETYIWMGVGFVLVVLGMLLMGGGHMPDSNTWDDRIIYSTRRTLLAPIVILAGLVVEVYAIFKK
;
A
#
# COMPACT_ATOMS: atom_id res chain seq x y z
N MET A 1 5.34 -55.64 35.13
CA MET A 1 6.35 -56.08 34.14
C MET A 1 5.70 -56.25 32.76
N SER A 2 6.33 -55.63 31.74
CA SER A 2 6.33 -55.84 30.27
C SER A 2 5.36 -56.87 29.64
N THR A 3 4.46 -56.48 28.72
CA THR A 3 4.65 -56.17 27.28
C THR A 3 4.97 -57.38 26.40
N ASN A 4 4.05 -57.76 25.48
CA ASN A 4 4.34 -57.77 24.03
C ASN A 4 3.09 -58.06 23.16
N LYS A 5 2.85 -57.19 22.17
CA LYS A 5 1.98 -57.36 20.99
C LYS A 5 2.93 -57.59 19.80
N PRO A 6 2.64 -58.36 18.73
CA PRO A 6 2.01 -57.76 17.54
C PRO A 6 1.30 -58.70 16.49
N ASN A 7 0.51 -58.05 15.62
CA ASN A 7 0.30 -58.23 14.15
C ASN A 7 -0.56 -59.34 13.47
N LYS A 8 -1.69 -58.86 12.89
CA LYS A 8 -2.29 -58.99 11.52
C LYS A 8 -2.02 -60.21 10.62
N LYS A 9 -3.10 -60.84 10.10
CA LYS A 9 -3.19 -61.46 8.74
C LYS A 9 -4.64 -61.58 8.20
N LYS A 10 -4.88 -61.06 6.98
CA LYS A 10 -5.80 -61.55 5.91
C LYS A 10 -5.62 -60.59 4.73
N VAL A 11 -4.71 -60.82 3.79
CA VAL A 11 -4.76 -61.74 2.63
C VAL A 11 -6.03 -61.56 1.80
N VAL A 12 -5.92 -60.78 0.73
CA VAL A 12 -6.74 -60.89 -0.48
C VAL A 12 -5.77 -60.89 -1.67
N VAL A 13 -5.93 -61.93 -2.49
CA VAL A 13 -5.12 -62.28 -3.65
C VAL A 13 -5.74 -61.61 -4.88
N THR A 14 -4.95 -60.84 -5.62
CA THR A 14 -5.23 -60.56 -7.04
C THR A 14 -3.94 -60.75 -7.83
N THR A 15 -3.98 -61.75 -8.69
CA THR A 15 -3.07 -62.08 -9.78
C THR A 15 -2.76 -60.89 -10.68
N THR A 16 -1.50 -60.70 -11.09
CA THR A 16 -1.09 -60.41 -12.49
C THR A 16 0.42 -60.62 -12.64
N SER A 17 0.76 -61.33 -13.71
CA SER A 17 2.07 -61.78 -14.14
C SER A 17 3.08 -60.67 -14.48
N SER A 18 4.32 -61.15 -14.59
CA SER A 18 5.36 -60.76 -15.55
C SER A 18 6.46 -59.83 -15.03
N ASN A 19 7.57 -60.50 -14.75
CA ASN A 19 8.93 -60.06 -14.59
C ASN A 19 9.45 -59.32 -15.84
N ASP A 20 9.99 -58.10 -15.67
CA ASP A 20 11.15 -57.64 -16.44
C ASP A 20 11.92 -56.54 -15.65
N PRO A 21 13.22 -56.72 -15.34
CA PRO A 21 14.03 -55.75 -14.60
C PRO A 21 14.84 -54.89 -15.58
N GLY A 22 14.55 -53.59 -15.66
CA GLY A 22 15.42 -52.73 -16.46
C GLY A 22 15.00 -51.29 -16.63
N ARG A 23 15.92 -50.41 -16.19
CA ARG A 23 16.19 -49.06 -16.69
C ARG A 23 15.32 -47.92 -16.17
N GLY A 24 16.03 -46.94 -15.61
CA GLY A 24 15.48 -45.75 -14.98
C GLY A 24 14.69 -44.87 -15.95
N ALA A 25 13.63 -44.30 -15.40
CA ALA A 25 12.97 -43.13 -15.93
C ALA A 25 13.12 -42.02 -14.90
N ALA A 26 13.98 -41.05 -15.20
CA ALA A 26 14.07 -39.79 -14.49
C ALA A 26 12.69 -39.11 -14.55
N GLN A 27 12.06 -38.90 -13.39
CA GLN A 27 10.84 -38.11 -13.31
C GLN A 27 11.21 -36.62 -13.46
N PRO A 28 10.70 -35.89 -14.47
CA PRO A 28 10.82 -34.45 -14.47
C PRO A 28 9.88 -33.92 -13.39
N ARG A 29 10.43 -33.59 -12.22
CA ARG A 29 9.71 -32.87 -11.18
C ARG A 29 9.51 -31.43 -11.64
N THR A 30 8.51 -31.18 -12.47
CA THR A 30 7.99 -29.81 -12.64
C THR A 30 7.24 -29.44 -11.38
N ARG A 31 7.97 -28.99 -10.35
CA ARG A 31 7.41 -28.18 -9.27
C ARG A 31 7.04 -26.85 -9.88
N ALA A 32 5.81 -26.73 -10.37
CA ALA A 32 5.20 -25.42 -10.54
C ALA A 32 5.03 -24.83 -9.13
N THR A 33 6.00 -24.01 -8.72
CA THR A 33 5.85 -23.16 -7.56
C THR A 33 4.78 -22.13 -7.94
N ALA A 34 3.53 -22.39 -7.56
CA ALA A 34 2.48 -21.39 -7.64
C ALA A 34 2.98 -20.17 -6.85
N ALA A 35 3.24 -19.06 -7.56
CA ALA A 35 3.60 -17.81 -6.93
C ALA A 35 2.45 -17.43 -5.98
N ALA A 36 2.73 -17.41 -4.68
CA ALA A 36 1.80 -16.92 -3.69
C ALA A 36 1.41 -15.47 -4.03
N PRO A 37 0.15 -15.05 -3.81
CA PRO A 37 -0.22 -13.65 -4.00
C PRO A 37 0.65 -12.81 -3.06
N SER A 38 1.51 -11.97 -3.63
CA SER A 38 2.26 -10.97 -2.88
C SER A 38 1.25 -10.01 -2.26
N SER A 39 1.04 -10.10 -0.94
CA SER A 39 0.30 -9.11 -0.19
C SER A 39 1.03 -7.78 -0.38
N VAL A 40 0.32 -6.80 -0.93
CA VAL A 40 0.81 -5.42 -0.99
C VAL A 40 0.80 -4.89 0.44
N ASP A 41 1.96 -5.01 1.09
CA ASP A 41 2.16 -4.44 2.42
C ASP A 41 2.28 -2.92 2.26
N PHE A 42 1.22 -2.20 2.63
CA PHE A 42 1.24 -0.74 2.64
C PHE A 42 2.22 -0.24 3.72
N THR A 43 3.08 0.71 3.37
CA THR A 43 4.04 1.32 4.31
C THR A 43 3.34 2.06 5.45
N PHE A 44 2.13 2.56 5.21
CA PHE A 44 1.36 3.36 6.15
C PHE A 44 -0.03 2.75 6.40
N SER A 45 -0.56 2.99 7.62
CA SER A 45 -1.91 2.59 7.99
C SER A 45 -2.96 3.42 7.24
N ARG A 46 -4.20 2.91 7.16
CA ARG A 46 -5.33 3.64 6.57
C ARG A 46 -5.58 4.98 7.28
N GLU A 47 -5.35 5.05 8.58
CA GLU A 47 -5.53 6.28 9.35
C GLU A 47 -4.50 7.33 8.91
N THR A 48 -3.23 6.96 8.79
CA THR A 48 -2.16 7.85 8.32
C THR A 48 -2.46 8.40 6.93
N TYR A 49 -2.96 7.57 6.02
CA TYR A 49 -3.40 8.02 4.69
C TYR A 49 -4.52 9.07 4.73
N ILE A 50 -5.46 8.95 5.68
CA ILE A 50 -6.52 9.96 5.86
C ILE A 50 -5.91 11.28 6.34
N TRP A 51 -4.98 11.24 7.30
CA TRP A 51 -4.29 12.44 7.79
C TRP A 51 -3.46 13.12 6.69
N MET A 52 -2.77 12.35 5.85
CA MET A 52 -2.07 12.89 4.68
C MET A 52 -3.04 13.56 3.69
N GLY A 53 -4.20 12.93 3.43
CA GLY A 53 -5.23 13.53 2.59
C GLY A 53 -5.76 14.86 3.14
N VAL A 54 -5.94 14.96 4.46
CA VAL A 54 -6.36 16.22 5.12
C VAL A 54 -5.28 17.30 4.98
N GLY A 55 -4.01 16.96 5.23
CA GLY A 55 -2.88 17.88 5.05
C GLY A 55 -2.78 18.40 3.61
N PHE A 56 -2.90 17.49 2.64
CA PHE A 56 -2.90 17.83 1.22
C PHE A 56 -4.04 18.80 0.85
N VAL A 57 -5.26 18.55 1.32
CA VAL A 57 -6.41 19.46 1.07
C VAL A 57 -6.16 20.85 1.66
N LEU A 58 -5.54 20.95 2.83
CA LEU A 58 -5.18 22.25 3.43
C LEU A 58 -4.16 23.01 2.58
N VAL A 59 -3.13 22.32 2.07
CA VAL A 59 -2.13 22.93 1.18
C VAL A 59 -2.77 23.42 -0.11
N VAL A 60 -3.61 22.59 -0.75
CA VAL A 60 -4.35 22.97 -1.96
C VAL A 60 -5.26 24.17 -1.69
N LEU A 61 -5.98 24.17 -0.56
CA LEU A 61 -6.83 25.29 -0.18
C LEU A 61 -6.00 26.58 0.01
N GLY A 62 -4.86 26.50 0.67
CA GLY A 62 -3.94 27.63 0.83
C GLY A 62 -3.43 28.18 -0.51
N MET A 63 -3.05 27.28 -1.44
CA MET A 63 -2.67 27.68 -2.80
C MET A 63 -3.83 28.35 -3.56
N LEU A 64 -5.05 27.82 -3.44
CA LEU A 64 -6.25 28.42 -4.06
C LEU A 64 -6.55 29.80 -3.47
N LEU A 65 -6.32 30.02 -2.17
CA LEU A 65 -6.47 31.33 -1.54
C LEU A 65 -5.49 32.38 -2.10
N MET A 66 -4.26 31.96 -2.47
CA MET A 66 -3.31 32.83 -3.17
C MET A 66 -3.72 33.10 -4.62
N GLY A 67 -4.46 32.17 -5.23
CA GLY A 67 -5.02 32.30 -6.57
C GLY A 67 -5.95 33.52 -6.70
N GLY A 68 -5.51 34.48 -7.50
CA GLY A 68 -6.25 35.71 -7.79
C GLY A 68 -5.45 36.95 -7.44
N GLY A 69 -5.92 38.10 -7.89
CA GLY A 69 -5.11 39.32 -7.93
C GLY A 69 -5.06 39.95 -9.32
N HIS A 70 -5.82 39.39 -10.25
CA HIS A 70 -6.02 39.95 -11.58
C HIS A 70 -6.63 41.35 -11.46
N MET A 71 -5.91 42.34 -11.98
CA MET A 71 -6.44 43.68 -12.16
C MET A 71 -7.44 43.69 -13.31
N PRO A 72 -8.64 44.28 -13.11
CA PRO A 72 -9.65 44.36 -14.16
C PRO A 72 -9.25 45.28 -15.32
N ASP A 73 -8.30 46.20 -15.10
CA ASP A 73 -7.83 47.15 -16.10
C ASP A 73 -6.31 47.34 -15.97
N SER A 74 -5.55 47.24 -17.07
CA SER A 74 -4.08 47.22 -17.04
C SER A 74 -3.46 48.59 -16.76
N ASN A 75 -4.24 49.66 -16.88
CA ASN A 75 -3.81 51.04 -16.64
C ASN A 75 -4.07 51.54 -15.22
N THR A 76 -4.70 50.73 -14.35
CA THR A 76 -4.97 51.11 -12.97
C THR A 76 -4.44 50.08 -12.00
N TRP A 77 -3.74 50.56 -10.96
CA TRP A 77 -3.18 49.72 -9.92
C TRP A 77 -3.97 49.93 -8.63
N ASP A 78 -4.72 48.92 -8.20
CA ASP A 78 -5.36 48.87 -6.88
C ASP A 78 -4.57 47.92 -5.96
N ASP A 79 -3.77 48.51 -5.08
CA ASP A 79 -2.94 47.87 -4.06
C ASP A 79 -3.72 46.86 -3.22
N ARG A 80 -5.02 47.08 -2.99
CA ARG A 80 -5.85 46.23 -2.13
C ARG A 80 -6.13 44.87 -2.75
N ILE A 81 -6.09 44.79 -4.08
CA ILE A 81 -6.31 43.54 -4.82
C ILE A 81 -5.11 42.61 -4.67
N ILE A 82 -3.90 43.15 -4.67
CA ILE A 82 -2.66 42.36 -4.56
C ILE A 82 -2.27 42.15 -3.09
N TYR A 83 -2.25 43.21 -2.28
CA TYR A 83 -1.86 43.17 -0.87
C TYR A 83 -3.02 42.91 0.08
N SER A 84 -4.00 42.12 -0.36
CA SER A 84 -5.06 41.68 0.54
C SER A 84 -4.45 40.86 1.69
N THR A 85 -4.80 41.21 2.93
CA THR A 85 -4.38 40.48 4.14
C THR A 85 -4.69 38.98 4.08
N ARG A 86 -5.74 38.60 3.33
CA ARG A 86 -6.07 37.19 3.04
C ARG A 86 -4.95 36.46 2.28
N ARG A 87 -4.30 37.09 1.31
CA ARG A 87 -3.25 36.45 0.48
C ARG A 87 -1.88 36.57 1.10
N THR A 88 -1.57 37.71 1.70
CA THR A 88 -0.24 37.98 2.26
C THR A 88 -0.01 37.23 3.58
N LEU A 89 -1.05 37.03 4.39
CA LEU A 89 -0.93 36.42 5.71
C LEU A 89 -1.72 35.13 5.83
N LEU A 90 -3.02 35.17 5.52
CA LEU A 90 -3.89 34.02 5.76
C LEU A 90 -3.49 32.81 4.92
N ALA A 91 -3.25 33.01 3.62
CA ALA A 91 -2.92 31.91 2.71
C ALA A 91 -1.59 31.20 3.05
N PRO A 92 -0.46 31.91 3.29
CA PRO A 92 0.77 31.26 3.76
C PRO A 92 0.60 30.49 5.06
N ILE A 93 -0.15 31.04 6.02
CA ILE A 93 -0.42 30.36 7.30
C ILE A 93 -1.17 29.05 7.08
N VAL A 94 -2.18 29.03 6.19
CA VAL A 94 -2.92 27.80 5.86
C VAL A 94 -2.00 26.75 5.22
N ILE A 95 -1.12 27.16 4.31
CA ILE A 95 -0.14 26.25 3.68
C ILE A 95 0.79 25.67 4.74
N LEU A 96 1.36 26.50 5.61
CA LEU A 96 2.24 26.06 6.69
C LEU A 96 1.54 25.11 7.66
N ALA A 97 0.28 25.39 8.01
CA ALA A 97 -0.52 24.48 8.83
C ALA A 97 -0.72 23.13 8.14
N GLY A 98 -1.04 23.12 6.84
CA GLY A 98 -1.16 21.89 6.05
C GLY A 98 0.13 21.08 6.01
N LEU A 99 1.29 21.74 5.83
CA LEU A 99 2.60 21.08 5.86
C LEU A 99 2.93 20.50 7.24
N VAL A 100 2.62 21.21 8.32
CA VAL A 100 2.80 20.68 9.69
C VAL A 100 1.93 19.44 9.91
N VAL A 101 0.70 19.43 9.40
CA VAL A 101 -0.19 18.27 9.45
C VAL A 101 0.39 17.09 8.65
N GLU A 102 0.93 17.32 7.45
CA GLU A 102 1.59 16.26 6.67
C GLU A 102 2.81 15.69 7.39
N VAL A 103 3.67 16.55 7.94
CA VAL A 103 4.84 16.13 8.71
C VAL A 103 4.39 15.26 9.89
N TYR A 104 3.38 15.72 10.65
CA TYR A 104 2.82 14.95 11.75
C TYR A 104 2.22 13.61 11.28
N ALA A 105 1.50 13.61 10.15
CA ALA A 105 0.90 12.40 9.59
C ALA A 105 1.96 11.35 9.24
N ILE A 106 3.08 11.75 8.62
CA ILE A 106 4.17 10.84 8.24
C ILE A 106 4.82 10.21 9.48
N PHE A 107 5.03 10.98 10.55
CA PHE A 107 5.59 10.47 11.79
C PHE A 107 4.58 9.69 12.65
N LYS A 108 3.28 9.89 12.41
CA LYS A 108 2.20 9.12 13.03
C LYS A 108 2.11 7.75 12.36
N LYS A 109 3.01 6.86 12.79
CA LYS A 109 3.04 5.44 12.44
C LYS A 109 2.15 4.61 13.37
#